data_AF-A0AA42N0P0-F1
#
_entry.id   AF-A0AA42N0P0-F1
#
_cell.length_a   1.000
_cell.length_b   1.000
_cell.length_c   1.000
_cell.angle_alpha   90.00
_cell.angle_beta   90.00
_cell.angle_gamma   90.00
#
_symmetry.space_group_name_H-M   'P 1'
#
loop_
_entity.id
_entity.type
_entity.pdbx_description
1 polymer ?
#
loop_
_entity_poly.entity_id
_entity_poly.type
_entity_poly.pdbx_seq_one_letter_code
_entity_poly.pdbx_strand_id
1 'polypeptide(L)'
;MPLRILALGAVLLLAACASQVPQPRQAAVLSVPQPDPQRCIERADCTTKVSRTLLFVFDYAAAGGQLVQRQDRLLFTPADAPPSDWLAIYIRLAEPADSRFDFNAECRSARCRYDAQQLLRVYRSYLAGAPCSLLLDAAIESCTAR
;
A
#
# COMPACT_ATOMS: atom_id res chain seq x y z
N MET A 1 -73.97 10.85 -20.50
CA MET A 1 -72.83 11.63 -19.97
C MET A 1 -72.15 10.92 -18.78
N PRO A 2 -71.33 9.87 -18.97
CA PRO A 2 -70.54 9.29 -17.87
C PRO A 2 -69.04 9.10 -18.20
N LEU A 3 -68.54 9.70 -19.29
CA LEU A 3 -67.18 9.40 -19.79
C LEU A 3 -66.08 10.32 -19.24
N ARG A 4 -66.44 11.37 -18.49
CA ARG A 4 -65.46 12.37 -18.00
C ARG A 4 -64.94 12.12 -16.58
N ILE A 5 -65.54 11.22 -15.80
CA ILE A 5 -65.17 11.01 -14.39
C ILE A 5 -64.12 9.90 -14.22
N LEU A 6 -64.05 8.96 -15.16
CA LEU A 6 -63.11 7.82 -15.08
C LEU A 6 -61.66 8.18 -15.46
N ALA A 7 -61.43 9.34 -16.09
CA ALA A 7 -60.09 9.76 -16.49
C ALA A 7 -59.27 10.43 -15.35
N LEU A 8 -59.92 11.01 -14.34
CA LEU A 8 -59.20 11.69 -13.24
C LEU A 8 -58.71 10.74 -12.13
N GLY A 9 -59.36 9.58 -11.93
CA GLY A 9 -58.97 8.64 -10.88
C GLY A 9 -57.70 7.85 -11.20
N ALA A 10 -57.45 7.55 -12.49
CA ALA A 10 -56.29 6.77 -12.91
C ALA A 10 -54.97 7.56 -12.84
N VAL A 11 -55.01 8.90 -12.96
CA VAL A 11 -53.81 9.74 -12.92
C VAL A 11 -53.29 9.96 -11.49
N LEU A 12 -54.17 9.91 -10.48
CA LEU A 12 -53.79 10.13 -9.07
C LEU A 12 -53.10 8.92 -8.42
N LEU A 13 -53.29 7.71 -8.93
CA LEU A 13 -52.64 6.50 -8.40
C LEU A 13 -51.19 6.32 -8.87
N LEU A 14 -50.79 6.94 -9.98
CA LEU A 14 -49.43 6.84 -10.53
C LEU A 14 -48.43 7.82 -9.90
N ALA A 15 -48.89 8.82 -9.15
CA ALA A 15 -48.03 9.81 -8.50
C ALA A 15 -47.45 9.36 -7.14
N ALA A 16 -47.96 8.27 -6.56
CA ALA A 16 -47.54 7.81 -5.24
C ALA A 16 -46.31 6.89 -5.25
N CYS A 17 -45.93 6.33 -6.40
CA CYS A 17 -44.76 5.43 -6.51
C CYS A 17 -43.43 6.17 -6.69
N ALA A 18 -43.43 7.48 -6.92
CA ALA A 18 -42.21 8.27 -7.11
C ALA A 18 -41.59 8.82 -5.81
N SER A 19 -42.28 8.66 -4.67
CA SER A 19 -41.93 9.37 -3.42
C SER A 19 -41.18 8.52 -2.40
N GLN A 20 -40.77 7.29 -2.74
CA GLN A 20 -39.93 6.49 -1.85
C GLN A 20 -38.47 6.95 -2.01
N VAL A 21 -38.10 8.01 -1.29
CA VAL A 21 -36.70 8.39 -1.12
C VAL A 21 -36.02 7.24 -0.35
N PRO A 22 -35.08 6.50 -0.96
CA PRO A 22 -34.34 5.49 -0.25
C PRO A 22 -33.51 6.19 0.82
N GLN A 23 -33.83 5.97 2.09
CA GLN A 23 -32.96 6.38 3.18
C GLN A 23 -31.63 5.67 2.95
N PRO A 24 -30.51 6.39 2.76
CA PRO A 24 -29.22 5.73 2.60
C PRO A 24 -28.93 5.00 3.91
N ARG A 25 -29.12 3.68 3.91
CA ARG A 25 -28.56 2.84 4.96
C ARG A 25 -27.07 3.10 4.91
N GLN A 26 -26.55 3.81 5.90
CA GLN A 26 -25.13 3.86 6.15
C GLN A 26 -24.67 2.41 6.27
N ALA A 27 -23.99 1.93 5.23
CA ALA A 27 -23.39 0.62 5.26
C ALA A 27 -22.46 0.62 6.48
N ALA A 28 -22.73 -0.27 7.44
CA ALA A 28 -21.79 -0.54 8.49
C ALA A 28 -20.47 -0.91 7.79
N VAL A 29 -19.48 -0.02 7.88
CA VAL A 29 -18.15 -0.28 7.35
C VAL A 29 -17.61 -1.41 8.22
N LEU A 30 -17.75 -2.64 7.73
CA LEU A 30 -17.05 -3.78 8.29
C LEU A 30 -15.57 -3.46 8.13
N SER A 31 -14.91 -3.06 9.21
CA SER A 31 -13.46 -2.93 9.26
C SER A 31 -12.86 -4.33 9.09
N VAL A 32 -12.68 -4.75 7.84
CA VAL A 32 -11.87 -5.92 7.54
C VAL A 32 -10.45 -5.58 7.97
N PRO A 33 -9.83 -6.38 8.87
CA PRO A 33 -8.44 -6.16 9.24
C PRO A 33 -7.59 -6.06 7.97
N GLN A 34 -6.86 -4.96 7.82
CA GLN A 34 -5.98 -4.84 6.67
C GLN A 34 -4.92 -5.96 6.74
N PRO A 35 -4.76 -6.75 5.68
CA PRO A 35 -3.76 -7.80 5.67
C PRO A 35 -2.37 -7.16 5.79
N ASP A 36 -1.50 -7.74 6.62
CA ASP A 36 -0.12 -7.29 6.76
C ASP A 36 0.56 -7.20 5.38
N PRO A 37 0.96 -6.01 4.90
CA PRO A 37 1.59 -5.84 3.59
C PRO A 37 2.81 -6.72 3.37
N GLN A 38 3.50 -7.10 4.46
CA GLN A 38 4.67 -7.98 4.39
C GLN A 38 4.32 -9.45 4.20
N ARG A 39 3.06 -9.88 4.30
CA ARG A 39 2.64 -11.26 4.02
C ARG A 39 2.07 -11.40 2.61
N CYS A 40 2.29 -12.55 1.99
CA CYS A 40 1.62 -12.95 0.77
C CYS A 40 1.14 -14.39 0.90
N ILE A 41 -0.05 -14.67 0.39
CA ILE A 41 -0.67 -16.00 0.49
C ILE A 41 -0.51 -16.73 -0.84
N GLU A 42 -0.97 -16.09 -1.92
CA GLU A 42 -0.94 -16.67 -3.26
C GLU A 42 0.38 -16.36 -3.99
N ARG A 43 0.78 -17.27 -4.89
CA ARG A 43 2.00 -17.11 -5.70
C ARG A 43 2.01 -15.84 -6.54
N ALA A 44 0.86 -15.45 -7.09
CA ALA A 44 0.73 -14.24 -7.88
C ALA A 44 0.98 -12.98 -7.04
N ASP A 45 0.46 -12.94 -5.80
CA ASP A 45 0.70 -11.85 -4.86
C ASP A 45 2.17 -11.79 -4.43
N CYS A 46 2.76 -12.93 -4.05
CA CYS A 46 4.19 -13.00 -3.70
C CYS A 46 5.08 -12.50 -4.85
N THR A 47 4.78 -12.91 -6.09
CA THR A 47 5.53 -12.48 -7.29
C THR A 47 5.38 -10.97 -7.51
N THR A 48 4.16 -10.45 -7.38
CA THR A 48 3.88 -9.01 -7.51
C THR A 48 4.64 -8.19 -6.46
N LYS A 49 4.69 -8.67 -5.22
CA LYS A 49 5.41 -8.03 -4.11
C LYS A 49 6.93 -8.12 -4.24
N VAL A 50 7.46 -9.17 -4.89
CA VAL A 50 8.87 -9.20 -5.30
C VAL A 50 9.16 -8.07 -6.29
N SER A 51 8.35 -7.91 -7.34
CA SER A 51 8.53 -6.81 -8.30
C SER A 51 8.47 -5.44 -7.63
N ARG A 52 7.53 -5.23 -6.71
CA ARG A 52 7.42 -4.00 -5.91
C ARG A 52 8.62 -3.78 -4.98
N THR A 53 9.19 -4.85 -4.43
CA THR A 53 10.43 -4.78 -3.64
C THR A 53 11.60 -4.32 -4.49
N LEU A 54 11.70 -4.80 -5.74
CA LEU A 54 12.75 -4.35 -6.66
C LEU A 54 12.58 -2.86 -7.01
N LEU A 55 11.35 -2.39 -7.24
CA LEU A 55 11.08 -0.96 -7.43
C LEU A 55 11.52 -0.12 -6.22
N PHE A 56 11.19 -0.55 -5.00
CA PHE A 56 11.66 0.10 -3.78
C PHE A 56 13.19 0.21 -3.73
N VAL A 57 13.90 -0.86 -4.09
CA VAL A 57 15.37 -0.86 -4.10
C VAL A 57 15.95 0.12 -5.13
N PHE A 58 15.33 0.23 -6.31
CA PHE A 58 15.74 1.22 -7.31
C PHE A 58 15.52 2.65 -6.82
N ASP A 59 14.34 2.94 -6.26
CA ASP A 59 14.02 4.27 -5.76
C ASP A 59 14.87 4.64 -4.52
N TYR A 60 15.18 3.66 -3.67
CA TYR A 60 16.12 3.82 -2.56
C TYR A 60 17.51 4.23 -3.06
N ALA A 61 18.04 3.55 -4.08
CA ALA A 61 19.32 3.93 -4.67
C ALA A 61 19.26 5.31 -5.34
N ALA A 62 18.18 5.61 -6.07
CA ALA A 62 17.97 6.91 -6.72
C ALA A 62 17.88 8.07 -5.71
N ALA A 63 17.38 7.81 -4.50
CA ALA A 63 17.28 8.80 -3.44
C ALA A 63 18.61 9.05 -2.69
N GLY A 64 19.67 8.29 -3.00
CA GLY A 64 21.00 8.39 -2.37
C GLY A 64 21.36 7.22 -1.45
N GLY A 65 20.49 6.22 -1.36
CA GLY A 65 20.79 4.94 -0.73
C GLY A 65 21.87 4.16 -1.49
N GLN A 66 22.44 3.16 -0.83
CA GLN A 66 23.50 2.35 -1.43
C GLN A 66 22.95 1.37 -2.47
N LEU A 67 23.71 1.09 -3.54
CA LEU A 67 23.36 -0.01 -4.43
C LEU A 67 23.41 -1.33 -3.66
N VAL A 68 22.30 -2.08 -3.68
CA VAL A 68 22.24 -3.38 -3.01
C VAL A 68 22.78 -4.49 -3.90
N GLN A 69 23.37 -5.49 -3.27
CA GLN A 69 23.69 -6.77 -3.89
C GLN A 69 22.56 -7.77 -3.65
N ARG A 70 22.55 -8.82 -4.48
CA ARG A 70 21.64 -9.95 -4.33
C ARG A 70 22.41 -11.23 -4.10
N GLN A 71 22.01 -11.99 -3.09
CA GLN A 71 22.41 -13.37 -2.87
C GLN A 71 21.14 -14.19 -2.64
N ASP A 72 20.80 -15.08 -3.58
CA ASP A 72 19.57 -15.86 -3.58
C ASP A 72 18.31 -14.98 -3.43
N ARG A 73 17.64 -15.05 -2.27
CA ARG A 73 16.42 -14.30 -1.93
C ARG A 73 16.71 -13.16 -0.95
N LEU A 74 17.98 -12.83 -0.74
CA LEU A 74 18.44 -11.72 0.08
C LEU A 74 18.92 -10.57 -0.82
N LEU A 75 18.42 -9.37 -0.55
CA LEU A 75 18.92 -8.10 -1.07
C LEU A 75 19.57 -7.35 0.08
N PHE A 76 20.80 -6.88 -0.06
CA PHE A 76 21.51 -6.25 1.05
C PHE A 76 22.50 -5.17 0.61
N THR A 77 22.68 -4.16 1.46
CA THR A 77 23.76 -3.18 1.30
C THR A 77 25.12 -3.85 1.60
N PRO A 78 26.06 -3.85 0.65
CA PRO A 78 27.39 -4.46 0.83
C PRO A 78 28.13 -3.91 2.05
N ALA A 79 28.97 -4.73 2.68
CA ALA A 79 29.71 -4.33 3.88
C ALA A 79 30.77 -3.25 3.59
N ASP A 80 31.31 -3.26 2.37
CA ASP A 80 32.29 -2.33 1.83
C ASP A 80 31.67 -1.08 1.15
N ALA A 81 30.34 -0.94 1.19
CA ALA A 81 29.68 0.25 0.69
C ALA A 81 30.15 1.50 1.46
N PRO A 82 30.41 2.62 0.78
CA PRO A 82 30.90 3.83 1.45
C PRO A 82 29.89 4.34 2.49
N PRO A 83 30.34 5.04 3.54
CA PRO A 83 29.44 5.67 4.50
C PRO A 83 28.44 6.60 3.79
N SER A 84 27.18 6.52 4.19
CA SER A 84 26.09 7.37 3.69
C SER A 84 25.17 7.75 4.84
N ASP A 85 24.49 8.89 4.73
CA ASP A 85 23.43 9.28 5.65
C ASP A 85 22.15 8.45 5.46
N TRP A 86 22.10 7.58 4.45
CA TRP A 86 21.08 6.56 4.29
C TRP A 86 21.37 5.30 5.11
N LEU A 87 20.31 4.68 5.63
CA LEU A 87 20.39 3.40 6.34
C LEU A 87 20.83 2.30 5.37
N ALA A 88 21.75 1.43 5.78
CA ALA A 88 22.02 0.17 5.10
C ALA A 88 20.82 -0.77 5.26
N ILE A 89 20.38 -1.42 4.19
CA ILE A 89 19.18 -2.26 4.18
C ILE A 89 19.50 -3.74 3.97
N TYR A 90 18.65 -4.60 4.52
CA TYR A 90 18.65 -6.04 4.30
C TYR A 90 17.19 -6.50 4.13
N ILE A 91 16.88 -7.06 2.97
CA ILE A 91 15.53 -7.49 2.61
C ILE A 91 15.57 -8.96 2.21
N ARG A 92 14.84 -9.79 2.94
CA ARG A 92 14.57 -11.18 2.55
C ARG A 92 13.25 -11.22 1.78
N LEU A 93 13.33 -11.62 0.52
CA LEU A 93 12.17 -11.82 -0.34
C LEU A 93 11.32 -12.99 0.19
N ALA A 94 9.99 -12.93 0.01
CA ALA A 94 9.07 -13.99 0.46
C ALA A 94 9.05 -15.19 -0.48
N GLU A 95 8.93 -16.42 0.05
CA GLU A 95 8.79 -17.63 -0.75
C GLU A 95 7.55 -17.56 -1.67
N PRO A 96 7.47 -18.40 -2.71
CA PRO A 96 6.41 -18.31 -3.72
C PRO A 96 4.97 -18.54 -3.23
N ALA A 97 4.71 -18.80 -1.95
CA ALA A 97 3.37 -18.90 -1.36
C ALA A 97 3.45 -18.92 0.18
N ASP A 98 2.36 -18.50 0.84
CA ASP A 98 2.19 -18.41 2.31
C ASP A 98 3.46 -18.00 3.05
N SER A 99 3.97 -16.81 2.72
CA SER A 99 5.27 -16.35 3.19
C SER A 99 5.24 -14.88 3.58
N ARG A 100 6.37 -14.41 4.12
CA ARG A 100 6.62 -13.02 4.51
C ARG A 100 7.91 -12.46 3.87
N PHE A 101 7.90 -11.15 3.63
CA PHE A 101 9.09 -10.34 3.36
C PHE A 101 9.65 -9.81 4.67
N ASP A 102 10.94 -10.02 4.93
CA ASP A 102 11.63 -9.42 6.08
C ASP A 102 12.42 -8.20 5.64
N PHE A 103 12.39 -7.15 6.47
CA PHE A 103 13.10 -5.90 6.24
C PHE A 103 13.85 -5.52 7.51
N ASN A 104 15.14 -5.24 7.36
CA ASN A 104 15.97 -4.66 8.41
C ASN A 104 16.75 -3.49 7.83
N ALA A 105 17.00 -2.49 8.67
CA ALA A 105 17.79 -1.34 8.30
C ALA A 105 18.70 -0.92 9.47
N GLU A 106 19.91 -0.49 9.15
CA GLU A 106 20.96 -0.16 10.11
C GLU A 106 21.62 1.17 9.73
N CYS A 107 21.83 2.04 10.72
CA CYS A 107 22.62 3.24 10.50
C CYS A 107 24.11 2.94 10.67
N ARG A 108 24.87 3.03 9.56
CA ARG A 108 26.33 2.79 9.56
C ARG A 108 27.17 4.09 9.59
N SER A 109 26.52 5.22 9.87
CA SER A 109 27.12 6.55 9.92
C SER A 109 26.86 7.21 11.28
N ALA A 110 27.55 8.32 11.58
CA ALA A 110 27.35 9.06 12.84
C ALA A 110 25.89 9.56 13.02
N ARG A 111 25.22 9.87 11.90
CA ARG A 111 23.81 10.24 11.85
C ARG A 111 23.21 9.77 10.53
N CYS A 112 22.04 9.14 10.60
CA CYS A 112 21.24 8.84 9.42
C CYS A 112 20.08 9.83 9.29
N ARG A 113 19.67 10.06 8.05
CA ARG A 113 18.58 10.97 7.68
C ARG A 113 17.23 10.51 8.22
N TYR A 114 17.03 9.20 8.27
CA TYR A 114 15.81 8.55 8.72
C TYR A 114 16.12 7.43 9.70
N ASP A 115 15.15 7.08 10.54
CA ASP A 115 15.18 5.87 11.35
C ASP A 115 14.68 4.63 10.58
N ALA A 116 14.98 3.44 11.11
CA ALA A 116 14.61 2.18 10.47
C ALA A 116 13.08 1.99 10.34
N GLN A 117 12.29 2.57 11.24
CA GLN A 117 10.83 2.46 11.22
C GLN A 117 10.22 3.34 10.13
N GLN A 118 10.77 4.54 9.89
CA GLN A 118 10.39 5.41 8.77
C GLN A 118 10.62 4.68 7.45
N LEU A 119 11.80 4.11 7.24
CA LEU A 119 12.10 3.41 6.00
C LEU A 119 11.29 2.12 5.85
N LEU A 120 11.02 1.39 6.94
CA LEU A 120 10.11 0.25 6.94
C LEU A 120 8.68 0.64 6.53
N ARG A 121 8.17 1.79 7.01
CA ARG A 121 6.83 2.28 6.59
C ARG A 121 6.77 2.54 5.10
N VAL A 122 7.81 3.18 4.55
CA VAL A 122 7.92 3.40 3.10
C VAL A 122 7.97 2.04 2.38
N TYR A 123 8.83 1.11 2.79
CA TYR A 123 8.87 -0.22 2.17
C TYR A 123 7.51 -0.94 2.18
N ARG A 124 6.79 -0.90 3.31
CA ARG A 124 5.44 -1.47 3.42
C ARG A 124 4.44 -0.83 2.46
N SER A 125 4.55 0.47 2.20
CA SER A 125 3.72 1.18 1.22
C SER A 125 3.93 0.67 -0.22
N TYR A 126 5.16 0.29 -0.58
CA TYR A 126 5.45 -0.36 -1.86
C TYR A 126 4.80 -1.73 -1.93
N LEU A 127 4.91 -2.55 -0.88
CA LEU A 127 4.27 -3.87 -0.83
C LEU A 127 2.74 -3.80 -0.95
N ALA A 128 2.14 -2.77 -0.32
CA ALA A 128 0.70 -2.47 -0.41
C ALA A 128 0.27 -1.94 -1.79
N GLY A 129 1.21 -1.55 -2.66
CA GLY A 129 0.92 -1.01 -3.99
C GLY A 129 0.55 0.47 -4.01
N ALA A 130 0.86 1.20 -2.94
CA ALA A 130 0.65 2.65 -2.82
C ALA A 130 1.95 3.30 -2.32
N PRO A 131 3.02 3.34 -3.15
CA PRO A 131 4.35 3.72 -2.72
C PRO A 131 4.43 5.20 -2.29
N CYS A 132 4.96 5.43 -1.09
CA CYS A 132 5.44 6.74 -0.66
C CYS A 132 6.76 7.05 -1.38
N SER A 133 6.92 8.29 -1.86
CA SER A 133 8.15 8.69 -2.56
C SER A 133 9.34 8.73 -1.60
N LEU A 134 10.47 8.14 -2.01
CA LEU A 134 11.77 8.26 -1.33
C LEU A 134 12.54 9.53 -1.74
N LEU A 135 12.12 10.20 -2.80
CA LEU A 135 12.78 11.38 -3.35
C LEU A 135 12.36 12.69 -2.68
N LEU A 136 11.35 12.64 -1.80
CA LEU A 136 10.76 13.80 -1.12
C LEU A 136 10.70 13.55 0.38
N ASP A 137 11.44 14.30 1.18
CA ASP A 137 11.51 14.13 2.64
C ASP A 137 10.12 14.18 3.29
N ALA A 138 9.29 15.14 2.88
CA ALA A 138 7.91 15.27 3.37
C ALA A 138 7.04 14.03 3.06
N ALA A 139 7.32 13.31 1.98
CA ALA A 139 6.60 12.08 1.63
C ALA A 139 7.00 10.90 2.53
N ILE A 140 8.25 10.87 3.00
CA ILE A 140 8.72 9.87 3.97
C ILE A 140 8.12 10.14 5.35
N GLU A 141 8.12 11.40 5.79
CA GLU A 141 7.57 11.82 7.08
C GLU A 141 6.06 11.57 7.19
N SER A 142 5.32 11.90 6.14
CA SER A 142 3.86 11.70 6.08
C SER A 142 3.43 10.28 5.67
N CYS A 143 4.39 9.38 5.41
CA CYS A 143 4.09 8.03 4.94
C CYS A 143 3.33 7.23 5.99
N THR A 144 2.08 6.91 5.67
CA THR A 144 1.24 6.01 6.44
C THR A 144 1.28 4.64 5.76
N ALA A 145 1.95 3.68 6.40
CA ALA A 145 1.92 2.30 5.94
C ALA A 145 0.49 1.77 6.16
N ARG A 146 -0.30 1.73 5.08
CA ARG A 146 -1.62 1.10 5.07
C ARG A 146 -1.47 -0.42 5.10
#